data_AF-A0A955X6X2-F1
#
_entry.id   AF-A0A955X6X2-F1
#
_cell.length_a   1.000
_cell.length_b   1.000
_cell.length_c   1.000
_cell.angle_alpha   90.00
_cell.angle_beta   90.00
_cell.angle_gamma   90.00
#
_symmetry.space_group_name_H-M   'P 1'
#
loop_
_entity.id
_entity.type
_entity.pdbx_description
1 polymer ?
#
loop_
_entity_poly.entity_id
_entity_poly.type
_entity_poly.pdbx_seq_one_letter_code
_entity_poly.pdbx_strand_id
1 'polypeptide(L)'
;MEIRSRRTAPRGTRVALGVAAVTALTLGLALSGPGEAAPPKLPKDKADLTKPFTHETHLAQLIKDKSRAYTCADCHTMPTAKDGKKASYPICESPRMPYPDHDACIGCHPTAFFVKPLVICTNCHTEVAITRKVDLKEQTGAQAPLRTVFDHRLHLDPKLRVKNKFGFNKDCTFCHGFVKGGEQVSLPAHAQCCECHTKEEVEPNINDCAGCHKRPASEKNPRSMVRRFSHADHKSDPTTGASLECLRCHFDVPKATKVATLQLPQMATCVECHQGEVAFSYADCLKCHDKGIEARLLPEDHPKPPAK
;
A
#
# COMPACT_ATOMS: atom_id res chain seq x y z
N MET A 1 30.89 1.72 -53.90
CA MET A 1 30.41 3.12 -53.94
C MET A 1 30.87 3.81 -52.67
N GLU A 2 32.06 4.39 -52.73
CA GLU A 2 32.61 5.26 -51.68
C GLU A 2 31.86 6.60 -51.69
N ILE A 3 31.48 7.12 -50.53
CA ILE A 3 31.12 8.53 -50.38
C ILE A 3 31.98 9.14 -49.26
N ARG A 4 32.82 10.08 -49.71
CA ARG A 4 33.77 10.88 -48.93
C ARG A 4 33.09 11.89 -48.01
N SER A 5 33.65 12.00 -46.81
CA SER A 5 34.12 13.23 -46.12
C SER A 5 33.46 14.57 -46.42
N ARG A 6 33.06 15.29 -45.35
CA ARG A 6 33.57 16.63 -45.04
C ARG A 6 33.29 17.01 -43.58
N ARG A 7 34.38 17.31 -42.85
CA ARG A 7 34.37 18.03 -41.57
C ARG A 7 34.26 19.53 -41.84
N THR A 8 33.50 20.25 -41.02
CA THR A 8 33.60 21.71 -40.90
C THR A 8 33.70 22.07 -39.41
N ALA A 9 34.71 22.85 -39.07
CA ALA A 9 34.93 23.44 -37.76
C ALA A 9 34.31 24.85 -37.70
N PRO A 10 33.78 25.31 -36.56
CA PRO A 10 33.47 26.72 -36.38
C PRO A 10 34.68 27.50 -35.83
N ARG A 11 34.87 28.68 -36.43
CA ARG A 11 35.85 29.72 -36.11
C ARG A 11 35.55 30.38 -34.76
N GLY A 12 36.61 30.66 -34.02
CA GLY A 12 36.57 31.48 -32.83
C GLY A 12 36.38 32.97 -33.15
N THR A 13 35.59 33.64 -32.31
CA THR A 13 35.44 35.09 -32.31
C THR A 13 35.98 35.62 -30.99
N ARG A 14 37.03 36.44 -31.08
CA ARG A 14 37.59 37.21 -29.97
C ARG A 14 36.65 38.39 -29.70
N VAL A 15 36.16 38.52 -28.46
CA VAL A 15 35.46 39.72 -28.00
C VAL A 15 36.42 40.52 -27.11
N ALA A 16 36.54 41.81 -27.43
CA ALA A 16 37.44 42.76 -26.81
C ALA A 16 36.98 43.14 -25.38
N LEU A 17 37.94 43.24 -24.48
CA LEU A 17 37.81 43.87 -23.17
C LEU A 17 37.59 45.38 -23.36
N GLY A 18 36.42 45.88 -22.95
CA GLY A 18 36.18 47.29 -22.69
C GLY A 18 36.12 47.53 -21.19
N VAL A 19 37.15 48.17 -20.64
CA VAL A 19 37.19 48.63 -19.24
C VAL A 19 36.44 49.97 -19.19
N ALA A 20 35.25 49.98 -18.61
CA ALA A 20 34.54 51.18 -18.22
C ALA A 20 34.58 51.30 -16.70
N ALA A 21 35.33 52.28 -16.20
CA ALA A 21 35.34 52.66 -14.79
C ALA A 21 34.00 53.32 -14.45
N VAL A 22 33.18 52.64 -13.64
CA VAL A 22 31.97 53.22 -13.05
C VAL A 22 32.29 53.61 -11.62
N THR A 23 32.27 54.92 -11.39
CA THR A 23 32.33 55.59 -10.10
C THR A 23 31.24 55.09 -9.16
N ALA A 24 31.67 54.64 -7.97
CA ALA A 24 30.81 54.21 -6.88
C ALA A 24 30.03 55.40 -6.29
N LEU A 25 28.70 55.33 -6.34
CA LEU A 25 27.80 56.11 -5.50
C LEU A 25 27.08 55.13 -4.58
N THR A 26 27.59 54.98 -3.35
CA THR A 26 27.00 54.10 -2.34
C THR A 26 25.77 54.76 -1.72
N LEU A 27 24.59 54.45 -2.26
CA LEU A 27 23.32 54.71 -1.60
C LEU A 27 22.91 53.43 -0.85
N GLY A 28 23.05 53.46 0.48
CA GLY A 28 22.69 52.35 1.35
C GLY A 28 21.18 52.14 1.41
N LEU A 29 20.69 51.20 0.61
CA LEU A 29 19.37 50.59 0.78
C LEU A 29 19.57 49.26 1.50
N ALA A 30 19.17 49.20 2.78
CA ALA A 30 19.09 47.96 3.54
C ALA A 30 17.96 47.09 2.97
N LEU A 31 18.32 46.14 2.11
CA LEU A 31 17.44 45.06 1.70
C LEU A 31 17.39 44.03 2.84
N SER A 32 16.32 44.09 3.63
CA SER A 32 15.92 43.03 4.54
C SER A 32 15.56 41.79 3.71
N GLY A 33 16.48 40.83 3.60
CA GLY A 33 16.18 39.52 3.01
C GLY A 33 15.10 38.78 3.81
N PRO A 34 14.35 37.85 3.19
CA PRO A 34 13.42 36.99 3.93
C PRO A 34 14.21 36.24 4.99
N GLY A 35 13.88 36.51 6.26
CA GLY A 35 14.55 35.89 7.40
C GLY A 35 14.44 34.38 7.31
N GLU A 36 15.58 33.72 7.23
CA GLU A 36 15.70 32.28 7.37
C GLU A 36 15.14 31.93 8.76
N ALA A 37 13.97 31.29 8.78
CA ALA A 37 13.32 30.91 10.02
C ALA A 37 14.28 29.99 10.79
N ALA A 38 14.66 30.39 11.99
CA ALA A 38 15.51 29.59 12.86
C ALA A 38 14.92 28.18 12.98
N PRO A 39 15.74 27.12 12.89
CA PRO A 39 15.25 25.76 12.99
C PRO A 39 14.47 25.58 14.30
N PRO A 40 13.33 24.85 14.27
CA PRO A 40 12.51 24.66 15.45
C PRO A 40 13.35 24.07 16.58
N LYS A 41 13.20 24.64 17.78
CA LYS A 41 13.89 24.14 18.99
C LYS A 41 13.45 22.71 19.25
N LEU A 42 14.42 21.79 19.31
CA LEU A 42 14.19 20.37 19.57
C LEU A 42 13.42 20.17 20.90
N PRO A 43 12.41 19.28 20.92
CA PRO A 43 11.72 18.89 22.15
C PRO A 43 12.73 18.39 23.21
N LYS A 44 12.53 18.81 24.47
CA LYS A 44 13.42 18.45 25.60
C LYS A 44 13.29 16.99 26.05
N ASP A 45 12.21 16.34 25.68
CA ASP A 45 11.99 14.92 25.97
C ASP A 45 12.77 14.09 24.95
N LYS A 46 13.91 13.54 25.38
CA LYS A 46 14.72 12.64 24.55
C LYS A 46 13.87 11.44 24.18
N ALA A 47 13.52 11.30 22.90
CA ALA A 47 12.94 10.08 22.39
C ALA A 47 13.84 8.90 22.76
N ASP A 48 13.26 7.83 23.30
CA ASP A 48 13.99 6.60 23.60
C ASP A 48 14.35 5.88 22.30
N LEU A 49 15.55 6.19 21.78
CA LEU A 49 16.07 5.65 20.53
C LEU A 49 16.38 4.13 20.61
N THR A 50 16.26 3.51 21.79
CA THR A 50 16.43 2.06 21.94
C THR A 50 15.18 1.27 21.52
N LYS A 51 14.02 1.94 21.42
CA LYS A 51 12.78 1.33 20.95
C LYS A 51 12.74 1.35 19.41
N PRO A 52 12.19 0.30 18.77
CA PRO A 52 11.98 0.30 17.33
C PRO A 52 11.13 1.50 16.90
N PHE A 53 11.52 2.14 15.79
CA PHE A 53 10.68 3.15 15.16
C PHE A 53 9.29 2.59 14.84
N THR A 54 8.24 3.34 15.19
CA THR A 54 6.86 3.08 14.73
C THR A 54 6.18 4.39 14.34
N HIS A 55 5.36 4.36 13.28
CA HIS A 55 4.57 5.52 12.87
C HIS A 55 3.63 6.00 14.00
N GLU A 56 3.10 5.11 14.83
CA GLU A 56 2.20 5.45 15.93
C GLU A 56 2.87 6.31 16.99
N THR A 57 4.02 5.87 17.50
CA THR A 57 4.78 6.65 18.49
C THR A 57 5.28 7.96 17.92
N HIS A 58 5.64 7.97 16.63
CA HIS A 58 6.15 9.17 15.98
C HIS A 58 5.02 10.18 15.74
N LEU A 59 3.93 9.78 15.10
CA LEU A 59 2.78 10.66 14.85
C LEU A 59 2.16 11.15 16.15
N ALA A 60 2.07 10.32 17.20
CA ALA A 60 1.58 10.76 18.51
C ALA A 60 2.48 11.83 19.15
N GLN A 61 3.80 11.75 18.96
CA GLN A 61 4.73 12.76 19.47
C GLN A 61 4.66 14.05 18.65
N LEU A 62 4.50 13.95 17.33
CA LEU A 62 4.34 15.08 16.44
C LEU A 62 3.02 15.83 16.68
N ILE A 63 1.93 15.13 17.01
CA ILE A 63 0.65 15.75 17.38
C ILE A 63 0.76 16.55 18.69
N LYS A 64 1.62 16.13 19.64
CA LYS A 64 1.88 16.89 20.87
C LYS A 64 2.64 18.19 20.59
N ASP A 65 3.51 18.18 19.58
CA ASP A 65 4.18 19.37 19.07
C ASP A 65 3.21 20.16 18.17
N LYS A 66 2.31 20.92 18.79
CA LYS A 66 1.25 21.72 18.11
C LYS A 66 1.77 22.79 17.13
N SER A 67 3.08 22.84 16.85
CA SER A 67 3.71 23.81 15.98
C SER A 67 3.40 23.59 14.49
N ARG A 68 3.10 22.36 14.06
CA ARG A 68 2.74 22.03 12.68
C ARG A 68 2.09 20.65 12.55
N ALA A 69 1.15 20.49 11.62
CA ALA A 69 0.66 19.17 11.20
C ALA A 69 1.68 18.50 10.26
N TYR A 70 2.16 17.34 10.63
CA TYR A 70 3.07 16.53 9.81
C TYR A 70 2.27 15.60 8.89
N THR A 71 2.77 15.42 7.68
CA THR A 71 2.17 14.62 6.60
C THR A 71 3.12 13.50 6.18
N CYS A 72 2.62 12.51 5.44
CA CYS A 72 3.44 11.41 4.93
C CYS A 72 4.62 11.91 4.07
N ALA A 73 4.40 13.00 3.32
CA ALA A 73 5.38 13.61 2.43
C ALA A 73 6.52 14.34 3.17
N ASP A 74 6.36 14.60 4.47
CA ASP A 74 7.43 15.21 5.27
C ASP A 74 8.55 14.21 5.58
N CYS A 75 8.25 12.91 5.53
CA CYS A 75 9.21 11.86 5.79
C CYS A 75 9.53 11.03 4.55
N HIS A 76 8.53 10.74 3.71
CA HIS A 76 8.72 9.90 2.53
C HIS A 76 8.87 10.74 1.27
N THR A 77 9.84 10.36 0.44
CA THR A 77 9.91 10.82 -0.95
C THR A 77 8.66 10.32 -1.67
N MET A 78 7.72 11.23 -1.90
CA MET A 78 6.55 10.95 -2.72
C MET A 78 7.03 10.85 -4.17
N PRO A 79 6.68 9.78 -4.91
CA PRO A 79 7.12 9.64 -6.29
C PRO A 79 6.71 10.88 -7.11
N THR A 80 7.68 11.54 -7.72
CA THR A 80 7.45 12.73 -8.55
C THR A 80 6.98 12.30 -9.95
N ALA A 81 6.06 13.07 -10.54
CA ALA A 81 5.67 12.86 -11.92
C ALA A 81 6.88 13.08 -12.85
N LYS A 82 6.87 12.44 -14.02
CA LYS A 82 7.98 12.47 -15.00
C LYS A 82 8.32 13.89 -15.50
N ASP A 83 7.47 14.89 -15.24
CA ASP A 83 7.64 16.28 -15.66
C ASP A 83 8.27 17.19 -14.58
N GLY A 84 8.75 16.63 -13.47
CA GLY A 84 9.46 17.39 -12.43
C GLY A 84 8.59 18.33 -11.59
N LYS A 85 7.27 18.28 -11.77
CA LYS A 85 6.32 18.95 -10.87
C LYS A 85 6.08 18.08 -9.64
N LYS A 86 5.78 18.71 -8.49
CA LYS A 86 5.24 18.00 -7.32
C LYS A 86 4.07 17.17 -7.81
N ALA A 87 4.18 15.85 -7.74
CA ALA A 87 3.14 14.98 -8.26
C ALA A 87 1.83 15.27 -7.53
N SER A 88 0.90 15.90 -8.22
CA SER A 88 -0.54 15.76 -7.96
C SER A 88 -1.06 14.43 -8.53
N TYR A 89 -0.17 13.44 -8.73
CA TYR A 89 -0.46 12.17 -9.38
C TYR A 89 -0.27 11.01 -8.39
N PRO A 90 -1.11 9.98 -8.49
CA PRO A 90 -1.44 9.13 -7.36
C PRO A 90 -0.56 7.88 -7.30
N ILE A 91 -0.45 7.30 -6.11
CA ILE A 91 0.36 6.13 -5.74
C ILE A 91 -0.21 4.84 -6.38
N CYS A 92 -0.54 4.85 -7.67
CA CYS A 92 -1.27 3.78 -8.34
C CYS A 92 -0.37 2.62 -8.74
N GLU A 93 0.90 2.91 -9.03
CA GLU A 93 1.87 1.94 -9.54
C GLU A 93 2.85 1.42 -8.46
N SER A 94 2.90 2.05 -7.27
CA SER A 94 3.81 1.63 -6.20
C SER A 94 3.06 1.05 -5.00
N PRO A 95 3.02 -0.29 -4.84
CA PRO A 95 2.29 -0.93 -3.74
C PRO A 95 2.97 -0.73 -2.37
N ARG A 96 4.17 -0.13 -2.33
CA ARG A 96 4.93 0.13 -1.10
C ARG A 96 5.47 1.55 -1.12
N MET A 97 5.33 2.23 0.01
CA MET A 97 6.08 3.47 0.23
C MET A 97 7.57 3.11 0.34
N PRO A 98 8.45 3.77 -0.42
CA PRO A 98 9.88 3.53 -0.28
C PRO A 98 10.34 3.92 1.13
N TYR A 99 11.42 3.30 1.57
CA TYR A 99 12.12 3.76 2.76
C TYR A 99 12.47 5.24 2.59
N PRO A 100 12.28 6.06 3.64
CA PRO A 100 12.70 7.45 3.58
C PRO A 100 14.22 7.53 3.49
N ASP A 101 14.73 8.55 2.80
CA ASP A 101 16.14 8.87 2.81
C ASP A 101 16.57 9.40 4.19
N HIS A 102 17.87 9.29 4.52
CA HIS A 102 18.38 9.74 5.82
C HIS A 102 18.05 11.21 6.12
N ASP A 103 18.03 12.07 5.09
CA ASP A 103 17.77 13.50 5.22
C ASP A 103 16.40 13.80 5.86
N ALA A 104 15.40 12.94 5.62
CA ALA A 104 14.09 13.05 6.22
C ALA A 104 14.12 12.96 7.76
N CYS A 105 15.10 12.24 8.31
CA CYS A 105 15.26 12.08 9.75
C CYS A 105 16.34 12.99 10.33
N ILE A 106 17.39 13.33 9.57
CA ILE A 106 18.52 14.15 10.04
C ILE A 106 18.05 15.54 10.48
N GLY A 107 17.05 16.12 9.82
CA GLY A 107 16.52 17.44 10.20
C GLY A 107 15.98 17.52 11.64
N CYS A 108 15.41 16.43 12.15
CA CYS A 108 14.84 16.37 13.51
C CYS A 108 15.73 15.59 14.49
N HIS A 109 16.55 14.66 14.00
CA HIS A 109 17.37 13.77 14.82
C HIS A 109 18.87 13.82 14.45
N PRO A 110 19.49 15.01 14.32
CA PRO A 110 20.87 15.11 13.83
C PRO A 110 21.86 14.38 14.76
N THR A 111 21.71 14.57 16.07
CA THR A 111 22.59 13.92 17.06
C THR A 111 22.56 12.40 16.97
N ALA A 112 21.39 11.81 16.66
CA ALA A 112 21.24 10.37 16.56
C ALA A 112 21.99 9.76 15.36
N PHE A 113 22.20 10.55 14.29
CA PHE A 113 22.93 10.12 13.10
C PHE A 113 24.45 10.29 13.21
N PHE A 114 24.92 11.21 14.03
CA PHE A 114 26.35 11.58 14.06
C PHE A 114 27.06 11.24 15.37
N VAL A 115 26.34 10.92 16.45
CA VAL A 115 26.94 10.61 17.76
C VAL A 115 26.77 9.13 18.09
N LYS A 116 27.88 8.46 18.44
CA LYS A 116 27.84 7.06 18.89
C LYS A 116 27.14 6.93 20.25
N PRO A 117 26.36 5.85 20.48
CA PRO A 117 26.08 4.74 19.55
C PRO A 117 25.04 5.12 18.49
N LEU A 118 25.25 4.65 17.24
CA LEU A 118 24.39 4.92 16.09
C LEU A 118 23.13 4.04 16.09
N VAL A 119 22.36 4.11 17.17
CA VAL A 119 21.19 3.24 17.38
C VAL A 119 20.11 3.50 16.32
N ILE A 120 19.99 4.73 15.81
CA ILE A 120 18.99 5.09 14.80
C ILE A 120 19.14 4.26 13.51
N CYS A 121 20.36 3.88 13.14
CA CYS A 121 20.63 3.07 11.95
C CYS A 121 19.97 1.68 12.05
N THR A 122 19.86 1.14 13.27
CA THR A 122 19.23 -0.16 13.52
C THR A 122 17.71 -0.16 13.32
N ASN A 123 17.07 1.01 13.21
CA ASN A 123 15.65 1.08 12.90
C ASN A 123 15.36 0.63 11.46
N CYS A 124 16.31 0.85 10.54
CA CYS A 124 16.10 0.60 9.11
C CYS A 124 17.02 -0.47 8.55
N HIS A 125 18.25 -0.62 9.05
CA HIS A 125 19.22 -1.57 8.52
C HIS A 125 19.33 -2.84 9.36
N THR A 126 19.65 -3.95 8.70
CA THR A 126 19.86 -5.26 9.36
C THR A 126 21.08 -5.26 10.29
N GLU A 127 22.05 -4.39 10.03
CA GLU A 127 23.23 -4.10 10.86
C GLU A 127 23.67 -2.63 10.70
N VAL A 128 24.67 -2.18 11.46
CA VAL A 128 25.19 -0.81 11.36
C VAL A 128 26.65 -0.83 10.89
N ALA A 129 26.86 -0.48 9.62
CA ALA A 129 28.19 -0.29 9.05
C ALA A 129 28.20 0.98 8.19
N ILE A 130 29.01 1.97 8.56
CA ILE A 130 29.09 3.26 7.84
C ILE A 130 30.01 3.16 6.62
N THR A 131 30.89 2.17 6.58
CA THR A 131 31.90 1.98 5.53
C THR A 131 31.39 1.25 4.30
N ARG A 132 30.17 0.70 4.35
CA ARG A 132 29.59 -0.09 3.26
C ARG A 132 28.07 0.04 3.24
N LYS A 133 27.47 -0.26 2.09
CA LYS A 133 26.02 -0.40 1.97
C LYS A 133 25.57 -1.62 2.78
N VAL A 134 24.52 -1.44 3.57
CA VAL A 134 23.88 -2.49 4.35
C VAL A 134 22.44 -2.64 3.91
N ASP A 135 21.94 -3.87 3.90
CA ASP A 135 20.56 -4.16 3.55
C ASP A 135 19.56 -3.54 4.53
N LEU A 136 18.41 -3.15 3.98
CA LEU A 136 17.28 -2.67 4.76
C LEU A 136 16.57 -3.87 5.39
N LYS A 137 16.07 -3.68 6.62
CA LYS A 137 15.21 -4.65 7.29
C LYS A 137 13.94 -4.86 6.48
N GLU A 138 13.44 -6.09 6.50
CA GLU A 138 12.07 -6.33 6.09
C GLU A 138 11.13 -5.71 7.14
N GLN A 139 10.18 -4.89 6.68
CA GLN A 139 9.22 -4.27 7.56
C GLN A 139 8.16 -5.29 7.99
N THR A 140 8.21 -5.69 9.25
CA THR A 140 7.25 -6.64 9.86
C THR A 140 6.58 -6.05 11.10
N GLY A 141 5.46 -6.64 11.54
CA GLY A 141 4.78 -6.24 12.77
C GLY A 141 4.33 -4.77 12.80
N ALA A 142 4.77 -4.01 13.81
CA ALA A 142 4.44 -2.58 13.98
C ALA A 142 5.07 -1.67 12.91
N GLN A 143 5.93 -2.20 12.04
CA GLN A 143 6.50 -1.48 10.89
C GLN A 143 5.88 -1.94 9.57
N ALA A 144 5.05 -3.00 9.58
CA ALA A 144 4.40 -3.53 8.39
C ALA A 144 3.51 -2.49 7.70
N PRO A 145 3.28 -2.61 6.38
CA PRO A 145 2.38 -1.73 5.65
C PRO A 145 1.02 -1.66 6.33
N LEU A 146 0.51 -0.43 6.45
CA LEU A 146 -0.78 -0.16 7.07
C LEU A 146 -1.88 -0.97 6.38
N ARG A 147 -2.79 -1.56 7.15
CA ARG A 147 -3.90 -2.31 6.56
C ARG A 147 -4.87 -1.34 5.90
N THR A 148 -5.30 -1.70 4.69
CA THR A 148 -6.40 -1.01 4.03
C THR A 148 -7.70 -1.31 4.75
N VAL A 149 -8.47 -0.27 5.02
CA VAL A 149 -9.86 -0.36 5.44
C VAL A 149 -10.69 -0.24 4.17
N PHE A 150 -11.46 -1.29 3.89
CA PHE A 150 -12.28 -1.36 2.69
C PHE A 150 -13.66 -1.95 3.03
N ASP A 151 -14.70 -1.21 2.66
CA ASP A 151 -16.10 -1.57 2.89
C ASP A 151 -16.74 -2.03 1.57
N HIS A 152 -16.95 -3.34 1.41
CA HIS A 152 -17.58 -3.92 0.22
C HIS A 152 -19.03 -3.44 0.08
N ARG A 153 -19.75 -3.23 1.19
CA ARG A 153 -21.12 -2.74 1.16
C ARG A 153 -21.19 -1.37 0.50
N LEU A 154 -20.28 -0.46 0.82
CA LEU A 154 -20.24 0.86 0.15
C LEU A 154 -19.89 0.76 -1.34
N HIS A 155 -18.91 -0.09 -1.70
CA HIS A 155 -18.46 -0.21 -3.09
C HIS A 155 -19.40 -1.02 -3.99
N LEU A 156 -20.20 -1.90 -3.39
CA LEU A 156 -21.19 -2.72 -4.09
C LEU A 156 -22.61 -2.15 -4.01
N ASP A 157 -22.90 -1.12 -3.20
CA ASP A 157 -24.22 -0.49 -3.11
C ASP A 157 -24.61 0.16 -4.46
N PRO A 158 -25.67 -0.29 -5.15
CA PRO A 158 -26.12 0.30 -6.41
C PRO A 158 -26.40 1.80 -6.38
N LYS A 159 -26.75 2.36 -5.20
CA LYS A 159 -27.03 3.79 -5.01
C LYS A 159 -25.76 4.63 -4.85
N LEU A 160 -24.70 4.04 -4.32
CA LEU A 160 -23.39 4.67 -4.16
C LEU A 160 -22.47 4.36 -5.34
N ARG A 161 -22.74 3.27 -6.06
CA ARG A 161 -22.16 3.02 -7.38
C ARG A 161 -22.50 4.22 -8.22
N VAL A 162 -21.44 4.89 -8.64
CA VAL A 162 -21.50 6.09 -9.47
C VAL A 162 -21.86 5.69 -10.92
N LYS A 163 -22.91 4.87 -11.08
CA LYS A 163 -23.34 4.28 -12.35
C LYS A 163 -23.66 5.36 -13.38
N ASN A 164 -24.17 6.50 -12.91
CA ASN A 164 -24.55 7.62 -13.74
C ASN A 164 -23.48 8.72 -13.86
N LYS A 165 -22.35 8.64 -13.13
CA LYS A 165 -21.29 9.66 -13.18
C LYS A 165 -19.92 9.12 -13.61
N PHE A 166 -19.66 7.81 -13.54
CA PHE A 166 -18.44 7.18 -14.07
C PHE A 166 -18.67 6.11 -15.14
N GLY A 167 -19.89 5.63 -15.38
CA GLY A 167 -20.21 4.79 -16.55
C GLY A 167 -19.73 3.33 -16.52
N PHE A 168 -19.36 2.79 -15.35
CA PHE A 168 -18.88 1.40 -15.24
C PHE A 168 -19.84 0.50 -14.44
N ASN A 169 -20.22 -0.65 -15.01
CA ASN A 169 -20.74 -1.78 -14.24
C ASN A 169 -19.53 -2.50 -13.61
N LYS A 170 -19.36 -2.35 -12.30
CA LYS A 170 -18.28 -3.02 -11.57
C LYS A 170 -18.81 -4.31 -10.97
N ASP A 171 -18.47 -5.43 -11.60
CA ASP A 171 -18.60 -6.74 -10.99
C ASP A 171 -17.40 -7.03 -10.08
N CYS A 172 -17.36 -8.23 -9.49
CA CYS A 172 -16.27 -8.63 -8.60
C CYS A 172 -14.91 -8.61 -9.32
N THR A 173 -14.89 -8.92 -10.61
CA THR A 173 -13.67 -9.07 -11.42
C THR A 173 -13.00 -7.74 -11.76
N PHE A 174 -13.73 -6.63 -11.64
CA PHE A 174 -13.14 -5.29 -11.78
C PHE A 174 -12.02 -5.07 -10.75
N CYS A 175 -12.26 -5.45 -9.49
CA CYS A 175 -11.29 -5.30 -8.41
C CYS A 175 -10.39 -6.53 -8.25
N HIS A 176 -10.95 -7.71 -8.50
CA HIS A 176 -10.32 -8.99 -8.21
C HIS A 176 -9.88 -9.70 -9.50
N GLY A 177 -8.59 -9.98 -9.63
CA GLY A 177 -8.05 -10.81 -10.71
C GLY A 177 -7.71 -12.22 -10.25
N PHE A 178 -7.78 -13.20 -11.15
CA PHE A 178 -7.26 -14.54 -10.90
C PHE A 178 -5.72 -14.56 -10.97
N VAL A 179 -5.07 -15.24 -10.04
CA VAL A 179 -3.61 -15.42 -10.00
C VAL A 179 -3.25 -16.89 -9.84
N LYS A 180 -2.02 -17.26 -10.19
CA LYS A 180 -1.51 -18.65 -10.19
C LYS A 180 -2.42 -19.60 -10.98
N GLY A 181 -2.69 -19.28 -12.24
CA GLY A 181 -3.57 -20.10 -13.10
C GLY A 181 -5.04 -20.10 -12.68
N GLY A 182 -5.44 -19.27 -11.71
CA GLY A 182 -6.81 -19.16 -11.23
C GLY A 182 -7.08 -19.91 -9.93
N GLU A 183 -6.09 -20.54 -9.31
CA GLU A 183 -6.26 -21.14 -7.98
C GLU A 183 -6.70 -20.09 -6.94
N GLN A 184 -6.13 -18.89 -7.05
CA GLN A 184 -6.30 -17.81 -6.09
C GLN A 184 -6.90 -16.58 -6.77
N VAL A 185 -7.64 -15.82 -5.98
CA VAL A 185 -8.10 -14.48 -6.34
C VAL A 185 -7.16 -13.47 -5.68
N SER A 186 -6.68 -12.52 -6.45
CA SER A 186 -5.84 -11.42 -5.99
C SER A 186 -6.63 -10.43 -5.13
N LEU A 187 -5.92 -9.82 -4.19
CA LEU A 187 -6.40 -8.62 -3.52
C LEU A 187 -6.18 -7.42 -4.44
N PRO A 188 -7.11 -6.45 -4.47
CA PRO A 188 -6.93 -5.23 -5.25
C PRO A 188 -5.67 -4.48 -4.79
N ALA A 189 -4.93 -3.95 -5.77
CA ALA A 189 -3.82 -3.04 -5.55
C ALA A 189 -4.29 -1.58 -5.67
N HIS A 190 -3.39 -0.62 -5.45
CA HIS A 190 -3.71 0.80 -5.60
C HIS A 190 -4.23 1.14 -6.99
N ALA A 191 -3.75 0.48 -8.04
CA ALA A 191 -4.24 0.66 -9.41
C ALA A 191 -5.78 0.57 -9.51
N GLN A 192 -6.38 -0.47 -8.92
CA GLN A 192 -7.85 -0.64 -8.94
C GLN A 192 -8.57 0.46 -8.16
N CYS A 193 -8.00 0.92 -7.04
CA CYS A 193 -8.58 2.04 -6.27
C CYS A 193 -8.47 3.36 -7.03
N CYS A 194 -7.37 3.56 -7.75
CA CYS A 194 -7.08 4.79 -8.50
C CYS A 194 -8.05 5.06 -9.64
N GLU A 195 -8.70 4.03 -10.19
CA GLU A 195 -9.73 4.20 -11.21
C GLU A 195 -10.87 5.13 -10.77
N CYS A 196 -11.05 5.32 -9.45
CA CYS A 196 -12.06 6.23 -8.90
C CYS A 196 -11.49 7.25 -7.90
N HIS A 197 -10.62 6.83 -6.98
CA HIS A 197 -10.17 7.67 -5.86
C HIS A 197 -9.15 8.75 -6.25
N THR A 198 -8.79 8.85 -7.53
CA THR A 198 -7.98 9.95 -8.06
C THR A 198 -8.78 11.22 -8.32
N LYS A 199 -10.11 11.08 -8.43
CA LYS A 199 -11.02 12.19 -8.73
C LYS A 199 -11.34 12.96 -7.46
N GLU A 200 -11.40 14.28 -7.56
CA GLU A 200 -11.62 15.16 -6.40
C GLU A 200 -12.97 14.91 -5.72
N GLU A 201 -13.97 14.42 -6.45
CA GLU A 201 -15.32 14.20 -5.91
C GLU A 201 -15.52 12.82 -5.27
N VAL A 202 -14.44 12.02 -5.14
CA VAL A 202 -14.49 10.68 -4.56
C VAL A 202 -13.64 10.65 -3.30
N GLU A 203 -14.30 10.44 -2.16
CA GLU A 203 -13.64 10.33 -0.86
C GLU A 203 -13.52 8.86 -0.39
N PRO A 204 -12.44 8.50 0.32
CA PRO A 204 -11.23 9.33 0.52
C PRO A 204 -10.47 9.50 -0.79
N ASN A 205 -9.82 10.65 -1.00
CA ASN A 205 -8.93 10.80 -2.15
C ASN A 205 -7.73 9.85 -1.98
N ILE A 206 -7.20 9.32 -3.07
CA ILE A 206 -6.06 8.40 -3.09
C ILE A 206 -4.79 8.98 -2.45
N ASN A 207 -4.65 10.31 -2.44
CA ASN A 207 -3.55 10.99 -1.77
C ASN A 207 -3.76 11.10 -0.25
N ASP A 208 -4.99 10.92 0.24
CA ASP A 208 -5.29 10.75 1.67
C ASP A 208 -5.02 9.32 2.11
N CYS A 209 -3.74 9.05 2.37
CA CYS A 209 -3.26 7.76 2.80
C CYS A 209 -4.00 7.27 4.07
N ALA A 210 -4.29 8.18 5.01
CA ALA A 210 -4.92 7.85 6.29
C ALA A 210 -6.43 7.56 6.14
N GLY A 211 -7.08 8.08 5.11
CA GLY A 211 -8.46 7.77 4.76
C GLY A 211 -8.67 6.28 4.46
N CYS A 212 -7.72 5.66 3.76
CA CYS A 212 -7.76 4.23 3.42
C CYS A 212 -6.98 3.35 4.40
N HIS A 213 -5.82 3.80 4.87
CA HIS A 213 -4.89 2.97 5.62
C HIS A 213 -4.95 3.24 7.11
N LYS A 214 -5.30 2.21 7.90
CA LYS A 214 -5.32 2.29 9.36
C LYS A 214 -4.49 1.17 9.98
N ARG A 215 -4.10 1.36 11.23
CA ARG A 215 -3.56 0.29 12.08
C ARG A 215 -4.70 -0.31 12.89
N PRO A 216 -5.26 -1.47 12.52
CA PRO A 216 -6.13 -2.17 13.45
C PRO A 216 -5.31 -2.75 14.59
N ALA A 217 -5.86 -2.72 15.80
CA ALA A 217 -5.38 -3.56 16.90
C ALA A 217 -5.50 -5.01 16.45
N SER A 218 -4.37 -5.74 16.41
CA SER A 218 -4.19 -7.12 15.92
C SER A 218 -5.47 -7.89 15.52
N GLU A 219 -6.08 -7.58 14.38
CA GLU A 219 -7.20 -8.35 13.87
C GLU A 219 -6.65 -9.60 13.16
N LYS A 220 -6.95 -10.78 13.70
CA LYS A 220 -6.60 -12.06 13.07
C LYS A 220 -7.52 -12.27 11.88
N ASN A 221 -6.95 -12.59 10.72
CA ASN A 221 -7.76 -13.01 9.58
C ASN A 221 -8.43 -14.35 9.89
N PRO A 222 -9.69 -14.55 9.46
CA PRO A 222 -10.32 -15.85 9.56
C PRO A 222 -9.48 -16.89 8.81
N ARG A 223 -9.24 -18.04 9.45
CA ARG A 223 -8.47 -19.14 8.85
C ARG A 223 -9.44 -20.16 8.27
N SER A 224 -9.25 -20.50 6.99
CA SER A 224 -9.92 -21.66 6.40
C SER A 224 -9.37 -22.94 7.01
N MET A 225 -10.27 -23.88 7.29
CA MET A 225 -9.93 -25.27 7.57
C MET A 225 -9.86 -26.11 6.28
N VAL A 226 -10.42 -25.61 5.18
CA VAL A 226 -10.24 -26.17 3.84
C VAL A 226 -8.86 -25.78 3.33
N ARG A 227 -8.05 -26.78 3.02
CA ARG A 227 -6.64 -26.62 2.60
C ARG A 227 -6.45 -26.90 1.12
N ARG A 228 -7.37 -27.65 0.51
CA ARG A 228 -7.40 -27.95 -0.92
C ARG A 228 -8.65 -27.32 -1.52
N PHE A 229 -8.46 -26.21 -2.22
CA PHE A 229 -9.50 -25.53 -2.99
C PHE A 229 -8.84 -24.68 -4.08
N SER A 230 -9.46 -24.62 -5.25
CA SER A 230 -8.99 -23.88 -6.41
C SER A 230 -10.17 -23.19 -7.09
N HIS A 231 -10.10 -21.86 -7.29
CA HIS A 231 -11.16 -21.18 -8.04
C HIS A 231 -11.14 -21.59 -9.53
N ALA A 232 -9.99 -21.99 -10.08
CA ALA A 232 -9.88 -22.45 -11.46
C ALA A 232 -10.77 -23.67 -11.72
N ASP A 233 -10.86 -24.56 -10.73
CA ASP A 233 -11.68 -25.77 -10.80
C ASP A 233 -13.17 -25.49 -10.51
N HIS A 234 -13.48 -24.33 -9.92
CA HIS A 234 -14.83 -23.94 -9.49
C HIS A 234 -15.37 -22.71 -10.23
N LYS A 235 -14.79 -22.37 -11.39
CA LYS A 235 -15.26 -21.24 -12.21
C LYS A 235 -16.50 -21.57 -13.03
N SER A 236 -16.83 -22.86 -13.16
CA SER A 236 -17.95 -23.34 -13.97
C SER A 236 -18.76 -24.39 -13.23
N ASP A 237 -20.07 -24.40 -13.46
CA ASP A 237 -20.99 -25.38 -12.93
C ASP A 237 -20.72 -26.73 -13.63
N PRO A 238 -20.48 -27.82 -12.88
CA PRO A 238 -20.11 -29.10 -13.48
C PRO A 238 -21.26 -29.79 -14.23
N THR A 239 -22.51 -29.39 -13.98
CA THR A 239 -23.70 -29.97 -14.62
C THR A 239 -24.03 -29.25 -15.93
N THR A 240 -23.91 -27.93 -15.94
CA THR A 240 -24.33 -27.09 -17.08
C THR A 240 -23.17 -26.52 -17.88
N GLY A 241 -21.96 -26.51 -17.34
CA GLY A 241 -20.78 -25.85 -17.91
C GLY A 241 -20.84 -24.32 -17.84
N ALA A 242 -21.93 -23.73 -17.33
CA ALA A 242 -22.08 -22.29 -17.21
C ALA A 242 -21.10 -21.70 -16.18
N SER A 243 -20.72 -20.43 -16.35
CA SER A 243 -19.85 -19.75 -15.37
C SER A 243 -20.55 -19.66 -14.02
N LEU A 244 -19.84 -19.96 -12.94
CA LEU A 244 -20.33 -19.73 -11.59
C LEU A 244 -20.09 -18.28 -11.17
N GLU A 245 -21.15 -17.61 -10.76
CA GLU A 245 -21.10 -16.25 -10.22
C GLU A 245 -20.38 -16.24 -8.87
N CYS A 246 -19.54 -15.22 -8.60
CA CYS A 246 -18.77 -15.15 -7.36
C CYS A 246 -19.66 -15.19 -6.11
N LEU A 247 -20.82 -14.54 -6.18
CA LEU A 247 -21.80 -14.47 -5.10
C LEU A 247 -22.56 -15.79 -4.86
N ARG A 248 -22.41 -16.80 -5.73
CA ARG A 248 -22.93 -18.15 -5.49
C ARG A 248 -22.31 -18.74 -4.22
N CYS A 249 -21.02 -18.47 -4.00
CA CYS A 249 -20.29 -18.93 -2.82
C CYS A 249 -20.04 -17.80 -1.80
N HIS A 250 -19.82 -16.58 -2.27
CA HIS A 250 -19.41 -15.44 -1.45
C HIS A 250 -20.59 -14.50 -1.08
N PHE A 251 -21.69 -15.06 -0.57
CA PHE A 251 -22.96 -14.36 -0.38
C PHE A 251 -22.92 -13.21 0.65
N ASP A 252 -22.02 -13.25 1.62
CA ASP A 252 -21.90 -12.19 2.65
C ASP A 252 -20.91 -11.09 2.30
N VAL A 253 -20.15 -11.22 1.21
CA VAL A 253 -19.22 -10.18 0.75
C VAL A 253 -19.92 -8.82 0.58
N PRO A 254 -21.12 -8.72 -0.04
CA PRO A 254 -21.82 -7.44 -0.17
C PRO A 254 -22.21 -6.77 1.15
N LYS A 255 -22.18 -7.47 2.28
CA LYS A 255 -22.50 -6.93 3.61
C LYS A 255 -21.25 -6.57 4.41
N ALA A 256 -20.07 -7.02 3.96
CA ALA A 256 -18.84 -6.89 4.73
C ALA A 256 -18.30 -5.46 4.71
N THR A 257 -18.09 -4.89 5.89
CA THR A 257 -17.55 -3.53 6.06
C THR A 257 -16.04 -3.53 6.31
N LYS A 258 -15.44 -4.70 6.57
CA LYS A 258 -14.00 -4.90 6.75
C LYS A 258 -13.59 -6.28 6.25
N VAL A 259 -12.30 -6.42 5.90
CA VAL A 259 -11.71 -7.73 5.53
C VAL A 259 -11.81 -8.73 6.69
N ALA A 260 -11.65 -8.28 7.93
CA ALA A 260 -11.72 -9.16 9.10
C ALA A 260 -13.12 -9.75 9.34
N THR A 261 -14.18 -9.11 8.83
CA THR A 261 -15.56 -9.62 8.91
C THR A 261 -15.93 -10.48 7.70
N LEU A 262 -15.04 -10.64 6.72
CA LEU A 262 -15.27 -11.55 5.61
C LEU A 262 -15.26 -12.98 6.13
N GLN A 263 -16.43 -13.60 6.15
CA GLN A 263 -16.52 -15.03 6.38
C GLN A 263 -16.17 -15.75 5.08
N LEU A 264 -15.37 -16.80 5.21
CA LEU A 264 -15.21 -17.76 4.13
C LEU A 264 -16.55 -18.46 3.89
N PRO A 265 -16.82 -18.93 2.66
CA PRO A 265 -18.02 -19.73 2.39
C PRO A 265 -18.17 -20.85 3.42
N GLN A 266 -19.38 -21.02 3.93
CA GLN A 266 -19.69 -22.08 4.88
C GLN A 266 -19.61 -23.44 4.19
N MET A 267 -19.36 -24.50 4.96
CA MET A 267 -19.33 -25.85 4.38
C MET A 267 -20.68 -26.24 3.78
N ALA A 268 -21.79 -25.72 4.32
CA ALA A 268 -23.13 -25.88 3.77
C ALA A 268 -23.19 -25.49 2.27
N THR A 269 -22.46 -24.44 1.87
CA THR A 269 -22.37 -24.00 0.47
C THR A 269 -21.63 -25.02 -0.41
N CYS A 270 -20.60 -25.69 0.13
CA CYS A 270 -19.84 -26.70 -0.60
C CYS A 270 -20.69 -27.95 -0.87
N VAL A 271 -21.50 -28.37 0.11
CA VAL A 271 -22.26 -29.62 0.00
C VAL A 271 -23.40 -29.56 -1.00
N GLU A 272 -23.86 -28.37 -1.40
CA GLU A 272 -24.86 -28.19 -2.47
C GLU A 272 -24.43 -28.85 -3.80
N CYS A 273 -23.12 -28.98 -4.04
CA CYS A 273 -22.58 -29.71 -5.19
C CYS A 273 -21.82 -30.98 -4.76
N HIS A 274 -21.13 -30.94 -3.62
CA HIS A 274 -20.33 -32.06 -3.11
C HIS A 274 -21.12 -33.10 -2.32
N GLN A 275 -22.42 -33.29 -2.58
CA GLN A 275 -23.23 -34.34 -1.94
C GLN A 275 -23.03 -35.75 -2.54
N GLY A 276 -22.32 -35.88 -3.65
CA GLY A 276 -22.06 -37.16 -4.34
C GLY A 276 -22.81 -37.33 -5.66
N GLU A 277 -23.79 -36.48 -5.96
CA GLU A 277 -24.59 -36.54 -7.19
C GLU A 277 -23.98 -35.68 -8.31
N VAL A 278 -23.57 -34.46 -7.97
CA VAL A 278 -23.06 -33.45 -8.93
C VAL A 278 -21.53 -33.48 -8.95
N ALA A 279 -20.91 -33.50 -7.77
CA ALA A 279 -19.48 -33.66 -7.57
C ALA A 279 -19.21 -34.75 -6.54
N PHE A 280 -17.94 -35.02 -6.24
CA PHE A 280 -17.58 -36.02 -5.24
C PHE A 280 -18.23 -35.75 -3.88
N SER A 281 -18.47 -36.81 -3.12
CA SER A 281 -19.12 -36.73 -1.80
C SER A 281 -18.22 -36.06 -0.74
N TYR A 282 -18.80 -35.18 0.06
CA TYR A 282 -18.19 -34.53 1.22
C TYR A 282 -17.82 -35.52 2.33
N ALA A 283 -18.30 -36.77 2.26
CA ALA A 283 -17.88 -37.85 3.14
C ALA A 283 -16.38 -38.17 3.01
N ASP A 284 -15.76 -37.83 1.88
CA ASP A 284 -14.32 -37.97 1.66
C ASP A 284 -13.56 -36.77 2.25
N CYS A 285 -13.51 -36.66 3.58
CA CYS A 285 -12.97 -35.49 4.31
C CYS A 285 -11.60 -34.99 3.80
N LEU A 286 -10.72 -35.94 3.43
CA LEU A 286 -9.36 -35.66 3.00
C LEU A 286 -9.25 -35.05 1.59
N LYS A 287 -10.34 -34.97 0.82
CA LYS A 287 -10.33 -34.24 -0.47
C LYS A 287 -10.22 -32.73 -0.26
N CYS A 288 -10.77 -32.21 0.82
CA CYS A 288 -10.76 -30.77 1.14
C CYS A 288 -9.80 -30.42 2.29
N HIS A 289 -9.63 -31.33 3.24
CA HIS A 289 -8.89 -31.11 4.49
C HIS A 289 -7.58 -31.89 4.55
N ASP A 290 -6.64 -31.39 5.35
CA ASP A 290 -5.44 -32.14 5.67
C ASP A 290 -5.72 -33.29 6.65
N LYS A 291 -4.83 -34.30 6.66
CA LYS A 291 -4.89 -35.43 7.59
C LYS A 291 -4.94 -34.93 9.04
N GLY A 292 -5.70 -35.61 9.90
CA GLY A 292 -5.86 -35.26 11.30
C GLY A 292 -7.00 -34.26 11.56
N ILE A 293 -7.79 -33.92 10.53
CA ILE A 293 -9.03 -33.17 10.70
C ILE A 293 -10.10 -33.97 11.44
N GLU A 294 -10.04 -35.31 11.33
CA GLU A 294 -11.02 -36.25 11.86
C GLU A 294 -11.08 -36.24 13.39
N ALA A 295 -10.00 -35.76 14.04
CA ALA A 295 -9.90 -35.63 15.48
C ALA A 295 -10.33 -34.24 16.01
N ARG A 296 -10.76 -33.32 15.13
CA ARG A 296 -11.19 -31.96 15.53
C ARG A 296 -12.69 -31.90 15.78
N LEU A 297 -13.08 -31.01 16.69
CA LEU A 297 -14.48 -30.65 16.88
C LEU A 297 -15.04 -30.08 15.57
N LEU A 298 -16.14 -30.67 15.12
CA LEU A 298 -16.89 -30.18 13.96
C LEU A 298 -17.50 -28.81 14.33
N PRO A 299 -17.33 -27.78 13.49
CA PRO A 299 -18.08 -26.54 13.59
C PRO A 299 -19.60 -26.79 13.59
N GLU A 300 -20.38 -25.88 14.19
CA GLU A 300 -21.84 -26.01 14.26
C GLU A 300 -22.51 -26.09 12.87
N ASP A 301 -21.90 -25.47 11.86
CA ASP A 301 -22.34 -25.45 10.46
C ASP A 301 -21.81 -26.62 9.62
N HIS A 302 -21.14 -27.59 10.26
CA HIS A 302 -20.69 -28.80 9.57
C HIS A 302 -21.87 -29.75 9.34
N PRO A 303 -22.17 -30.13 8.09
CA PRO A 303 -23.23 -31.08 7.80
C PRO A 303 -22.94 -32.42 8.48
N LYS A 304 -23.98 -33.02 9.06
CA LYS A 304 -23.88 -34.34 9.67
C LYS A 304 -23.73 -35.36 8.54
N PRO A 305 -22.76 -36.29 8.63
CA PRO A 305 -22.67 -37.36 7.65
C PRO A 305 -23.98 -38.15 7.63
N PRO A 306 -24.41 -38.66 6.46
CA PRO A 306 -25.59 -39.49 6.38
C PRO A 306 -25.43 -40.69 7.32
N ALA A 307 -26.50 -41.03 8.03
CA ALA A 307 -26.51 -42.22 8.88
C ALA A 307 -26.19 -43.44 8.01
N LYS A 308 -25.19 -44.23 8.44
CA LYS A 308 -24.83 -45.49 7.79
C LYS A 308 -25.94 -46.52 7.94
#